data_AF-A0A7W1G4G0-F1
#
_entry.id   AF-A0A7W1G4G0-F1
#
_cell.length_a   1.000
_cell.length_b   1.000
_cell.length_c   1.000
_cell.angle_alpha   90.00
_cell.angle_beta   90.00
_cell.angle_gamma   90.00
#
_symmetry.space_group_name_H-M   'P 1'
#
loop_
_entity.id
_entity.type
_entity.pdbx_description
1 polymer ?
#
loop_
_entity_poly.entity_id
_entity_poly.type
_entity_poly.pdbx_seq_one_letter_code
_entity_poly.pdbx_strand_id
1 'polypeptide(L)'
;MLCTCYRIDAPTLVAALSDADTLVRYQSAIADELPSIADRGLARHLRRMSTLASRALGGGFDRLASDDLPQADTLLTDVLAVATYRQWPLPIEPLGERDLALEGLPRGLLGADVSTDSARVWLIDHATLALSRSREADDAIDGPVHDG
;
A
#
# COMPACT_ATOMS: atom_id res chain seq x y z
N MET A 1 9.07 -14.62 1.78
CA MET A 1 8.65 -13.61 0.77
C MET A 1 9.65 -12.46 0.76
N LEU A 2 10.16 -12.07 -0.42
CA LEU A 2 11.08 -10.94 -0.57
C LEU A 2 10.33 -9.61 -0.38
N CYS A 3 10.80 -8.77 0.53
CA CYS A 3 10.21 -7.45 0.84
C CYS A 3 11.29 -6.38 0.99
N THR A 4 10.96 -5.14 0.63
CA THR A 4 11.78 -3.98 1.02
C THR A 4 11.44 -3.59 2.45
N CYS A 5 12.45 -3.51 3.32
CA CYS A 5 12.28 -3.18 4.73
C CYS A 5 12.67 -1.73 5.01
N TYR A 6 11.96 -1.11 5.95
CA TYR A 6 12.22 0.25 6.41
C TYR A 6 12.17 0.31 7.94
N ARG A 7 13.03 1.13 8.54
CA ARG A 7 12.86 1.60 9.91
C ARG A 7 11.90 2.79 9.90
N ILE A 8 10.96 2.78 10.83
CA ILE A 8 9.87 3.74 10.91
C ILE A 8 9.57 4.13 12.37
N ASP A 9 8.89 5.25 12.54
CA ASP A 9 8.04 5.51 13.70
C ASP A 9 6.59 5.48 13.19
N ALA A 10 5.79 4.50 13.62
CA ALA A 10 4.47 4.26 13.03
C ALA A 10 3.51 5.45 13.14
N PRO A 11 3.36 6.12 14.30
CA PRO A 11 2.52 7.32 14.41
C PRO A 11 2.96 8.45 13.48
N THR A 12 4.26 8.74 13.43
CA THR A 12 4.82 9.79 12.56
C THR A 12 4.63 9.46 11.09
N LEU A 13 4.80 8.19 10.71
CA LEU A 13 4.59 7.74 9.34
C LEU A 13 3.12 7.86 8.92
N VAL A 14 2.19 7.40 9.76
CA VAL A 14 0.75 7.52 9.48
C VAL A 14 0.37 8.98 9.31
N ALA A 15 0.80 9.87 10.21
CA ALA A 15 0.56 11.30 10.10
C ALA A 15 1.06 11.86 8.76
N ALA A 16 2.30 11.54 8.37
CA ALA A 16 2.90 12.01 7.11
C ALA A 16 2.17 11.49 5.85
N LEU A 17 1.70 10.24 5.86
CA LEU A 17 0.97 9.64 4.74
C LEU A 17 -0.47 10.14 4.62
N SER A 18 -1.09 10.48 5.75
CA SER A 18 -2.46 11.01 5.82
C SER A 18 -2.55 12.53 5.63
N ASP A 19 -1.41 13.23 5.60
CA ASP A 19 -1.36 14.68 5.43
C ASP A 19 -1.94 15.13 4.09
N ALA A 20 -2.57 16.30 4.09
CA ALA A 20 -3.24 16.84 2.92
C ALA A 20 -2.31 17.01 1.71
N ASP A 21 -1.08 17.48 1.91
CA ASP A 21 -0.13 17.68 0.82
C ASP A 21 0.29 16.34 0.20
N THR A 22 0.50 15.32 1.03
CA THR A 22 0.81 13.95 0.57
C THR A 22 -0.35 13.36 -0.22
N LEU A 23 -1.59 13.50 0.28
CA LEU A 23 -2.78 12.97 -0.40
C LEU A 23 -3.06 13.70 -1.72
N VAL A 24 -2.82 15.00 -1.80
CA VAL A 24 -2.93 15.76 -3.06
C VAL A 24 -1.89 15.29 -4.07
N ARG A 25 -0.62 15.14 -3.66
CA ARG A 25 0.45 14.60 -4.53
C ARG A 25 0.11 13.19 -5.02
N TYR A 26 -0.47 12.37 -4.16
CA TYR A 26 -0.96 11.03 -4.49
C TYR A 26 -2.08 11.05 -5.54
N GLN A 27 -3.05 11.94 -5.42
CA GLN A 27 -4.08 12.09 -6.44
C GLN A 27 -3.51 12.56 -7.79
N SER A 28 -2.54 13.47 -7.78
CA SER A 28 -1.83 13.88 -9.00
C SER A 28 -1.10 12.70 -9.65
N ALA A 29 -0.38 11.90 -8.85
CA ALA A 29 0.32 10.72 -9.37
C ALA A 29 -0.63 9.70 -10.02
N ILE A 30 -1.81 9.47 -9.42
CA ILE A 30 -2.86 8.63 -10.02
C ILE A 30 -3.35 9.23 -11.35
N ALA A 31 -3.65 10.53 -11.36
CA ALA A 31 -4.19 11.20 -12.54
C ALA A 31 -3.24 11.14 -13.73
N ASP A 32 -1.93 11.25 -13.48
CA ASP A 32 -0.88 11.13 -14.50
C ASP A 32 -0.78 9.69 -15.06
N GLU A 33 -0.99 8.68 -14.21
CA GLU A 33 -0.79 7.27 -14.58
C GLU A 33 -2.01 6.65 -15.26
N LEU A 34 -3.23 7.02 -14.83
CA LEU A 34 -4.50 6.46 -15.31
C LEU A 34 -4.66 6.38 -16.84
N PRO A 35 -4.30 7.40 -17.64
CA PRO A 35 -4.44 7.35 -19.10
C PRO A 35 -3.58 6.27 -19.77
N SER A 36 -2.49 5.86 -19.13
CA SER A 36 -1.51 4.91 -19.67
C SER A 36 -1.78 3.45 -19.29
N ILE A 37 -2.71 3.20 -18.36
CA ILE A 37 -2.99 1.87 -17.83
C ILE A 37 -3.92 1.09 -18.75
N ALA A 38 -3.42 -0.03 -19.29
CA ALA A 38 -4.22 -0.97 -20.07
C ALA A 38 -5.05 -1.93 -19.19
N ASP A 39 -4.56 -2.23 -17.98
CA ASP A 39 -5.20 -3.13 -17.03
C ASP A 39 -6.44 -2.49 -16.39
N ARG A 40 -7.62 -3.04 -16.70
CA ARG A 40 -8.91 -2.54 -16.18
C ARG A 40 -9.06 -2.72 -14.67
N GLY A 41 -8.49 -3.78 -14.10
CA GLY A 41 -8.50 -4.04 -12.67
C GLY A 41 -7.68 -2.99 -11.93
N LEU A 42 -6.47 -2.72 -12.41
CA LEU A 42 -5.63 -1.65 -11.87
C LEU A 42 -6.30 -0.28 -12.00
N ALA A 43 -6.83 0.06 -13.17
CA ALA A 43 -7.49 1.34 -13.37
C ALA A 43 -8.69 1.53 -12.42
N ARG A 44 -9.44 0.45 -12.13
CA ARG A 44 -10.52 0.47 -11.14
C ARG A 44 -9.99 0.68 -9.72
N HIS A 45 -8.92 -0.03 -9.34
CA HIS A 45 -8.26 0.14 -8.05
C HIS A 45 -7.81 1.59 -7.83
N LEU A 46 -7.08 2.18 -8.78
CA LEU A 46 -6.60 3.56 -8.66
C LEU A 46 -7.74 4.58 -8.59
N ARG A 47 -8.85 4.38 -9.31
CA ARG A 47 -10.05 5.22 -9.18
C ARG A 47 -10.69 5.12 -7.79
N ARG A 48 -10.73 3.91 -7.22
CA ARG A 48 -11.19 3.69 -5.84
C ARG A 48 -10.26 4.41 -4.86
N MET A 49 -8.95 4.27 -4.99
CA MET A 49 -8.00 4.95 -4.11
C MET A 49 -8.08 6.47 -4.22
N SER A 50 -8.23 7.01 -5.44
CA SER A 50 -8.47 8.44 -5.66
C SER A 50 -9.75 8.92 -4.94
N THR A 51 -10.81 8.10 -4.94
CA THR A 51 -12.05 8.38 -4.20
C THR A 51 -11.82 8.39 -2.68
N LEU A 52 -11.07 7.43 -2.15
CA LEU A 52 -10.73 7.39 -0.72
C LEU A 52 -9.87 8.58 -0.30
N ALA A 53 -8.87 8.96 -1.11
CA ALA A 53 -8.05 10.14 -0.89
C ALA A 53 -8.91 11.42 -0.87
N SER A 54 -9.88 11.56 -1.78
CA SER A 54 -10.84 12.69 -1.78
C SER A 54 -11.68 12.72 -0.50
N ARG A 55 -12.13 11.56 0.00
CA ARG A 55 -12.87 11.48 1.26
C ARG A 55 -12.01 11.90 2.45
N ALA A 56 -10.76 11.43 2.50
CA ALA A 56 -9.81 11.82 3.54
C ALA A 56 -9.50 13.33 3.50
N LEU A 57 -9.32 13.91 2.31
CA LEU A 57 -9.11 15.36 2.15
C LEU A 57 -10.33 16.19 2.56
N GLY A 58 -11.54 15.75 2.23
CA GLY A 58 -12.77 16.49 2.52
C GLY A 58 -13.29 16.35 3.95
N GLY A 59 -13.06 15.20 4.59
CA GLY A 59 -13.61 14.86 5.90
C GLY A 59 -12.57 14.59 7.00
N GLY A 60 -11.28 14.60 6.67
CA GLY A 60 -10.19 14.15 7.54
C GLY A 60 -9.96 12.64 7.44
N PHE A 61 -8.70 12.22 7.55
CA PHE A 61 -8.35 10.80 7.57
C PHE A 61 -8.94 10.06 8.79
N ASP A 62 -8.94 10.68 9.97
CA ASP A 62 -9.49 10.08 11.19
C ASP A 62 -10.96 9.68 11.05
N ARG A 63 -11.74 10.50 10.32
CA ARG A 63 -13.13 10.19 10.02
C ARG A 63 -13.25 8.99 9.08
N LEU A 64 -12.41 8.93 8.04
CA LEU A 64 -12.36 7.78 7.14
C LEU A 64 -12.03 6.50 7.91
N ALA A 65 -11.02 6.54 8.79
CA ALA A 65 -10.63 5.41 9.62
C ALA A 65 -11.71 4.98 10.61
N SER A 66 -12.47 5.93 11.16
CA SER A 66 -13.60 5.65 12.05
C SER A 66 -14.78 5.01 11.32
N ASP A 67 -15.06 5.45 10.09
CA ASP A 67 -16.17 4.93 9.27
C ASP A 67 -15.83 3.56 8.66
N ASP A 68 -14.59 3.38 8.19
CA ASP A 68 -14.14 2.20 7.46
C ASP A 68 -12.61 2.01 7.58
N LEU A 69 -12.19 1.43 8.71
CA LEU A 69 -10.78 1.18 9.02
C LEU A 69 -10.06 0.37 7.93
N PRO A 70 -10.60 -0.73 7.39
CA PRO A 70 -9.94 -1.47 6.32
C PRO A 70 -9.65 -0.64 5.07
N GLN A 71 -10.59 0.23 4.66
CA GLN A 71 -10.36 1.10 3.50
C GLN A 71 -9.37 2.22 3.79
N ALA A 72 -9.39 2.78 5.00
CA ALA A 72 -8.40 3.76 5.42
C ALA A 72 -6.98 3.16 5.40
N ASP A 73 -6.83 1.93 5.91
CA ASP A 73 -5.54 1.25 5.95
C ASP A 73 -5.05 0.86 4.54
N THR A 74 -5.96 0.39 3.68
CA THR A 74 -5.67 0.13 2.26
C THR A 74 -5.13 1.39 1.56
N LEU A 75 -5.74 2.56 1.83
CA LEU A 75 -5.27 3.84 1.29
C LEU A 75 -3.85 4.15 1.78
N LEU A 76 -3.56 4.00 3.08
CA LEU A 76 -2.22 4.22 3.61
C LEU A 76 -1.17 3.31 2.98
N THR A 77 -1.49 2.02 2.81
CA THR A 77 -0.63 1.05 2.12
C THR A 77 -0.30 1.51 0.70
N ASP A 78 -1.31 1.93 -0.06
CA ASP A 78 -1.10 2.34 -1.46
C ASP A 78 -0.32 3.66 -1.57
N VAL A 79 -0.65 4.65 -0.73
CA VAL A 79 0.10 5.92 -0.64
C VAL A 79 1.56 5.66 -0.29
N LEU A 80 1.85 4.79 0.69
CA LEU A 80 3.22 4.43 1.05
C LEU A 80 3.94 3.77 -0.14
N ALA A 81 3.28 2.84 -0.83
CA ALA A 81 3.86 2.15 -1.97
C ALA A 81 4.23 3.10 -3.11
N VAL A 82 3.33 4.04 -3.44
CA VAL A 82 3.57 5.07 -4.46
C VAL A 82 4.63 6.07 -4.01
N ALA A 83 4.55 6.59 -2.79
CA ALA A 83 5.48 7.57 -2.26
C ALA A 83 6.91 7.03 -2.22
N THR A 84 7.10 5.77 -1.80
CA THR A 84 8.41 5.13 -1.81
C THR A 84 8.92 4.82 -3.23
N TYR A 85 8.03 4.47 -4.17
CA TYR A 85 8.40 4.28 -5.59
C TYR A 85 8.82 5.60 -6.26
N ARG A 86 8.08 6.68 -6.00
CA ARG A 86 8.34 8.03 -6.50
C ARG A 86 9.38 8.80 -5.67
N GLN A 87 10.01 8.16 -4.69
CA GLN A 87 11.04 8.72 -3.81
C GLN A 87 10.63 10.02 -3.10
N TRP A 88 9.38 10.10 -2.65
CA TRP A 88 8.91 11.24 -1.87
C TRP A 88 9.57 11.28 -0.50
N PRO A 89 9.77 12.48 0.07
CA PRO A 89 10.28 12.62 1.42
C PRO A 89 9.29 12.00 2.41
N LEU A 90 9.73 10.97 3.12
CA LEU A 90 8.97 10.27 4.15
C LEU A 90 9.86 10.06 5.38
N PRO A 91 9.29 9.98 6.61
CA PRO A 91 10.02 9.72 7.84
C PRO A 91 10.36 8.23 7.98
N ILE A 92 11.07 7.67 6.99
CA ILE A 92 11.47 6.27 6.93
C ILE A 92 12.95 6.15 6.57
N GLU A 93 13.60 5.11 7.05
CA GLU A 93 15.00 4.81 6.72
C GLU A 93 15.06 3.43 6.05
N PRO A 94 15.62 3.31 4.83
CA PRO A 94 15.69 2.03 4.13
C PRO A 94 16.65 1.06 4.84
N LEU A 95 16.20 -0.17 5.07
CA LEU A 95 17.00 -1.27 5.65
C LEU A 95 17.42 -2.32 4.60
N GLY A 96 17.04 -2.10 3.34
CA GLY A 96 17.29 -3.02 2.23
C GLY A 96 16.22 -4.09 2.08
N GLU A 97 16.46 -5.01 1.16
CA GLU A 97 15.57 -6.14 0.89
C GLU A 97 15.87 -7.31 1.82
N ARG A 98 14.83 -8.00 2.27
CA ARG A 98 14.93 -9.19 3.13
C ARG A 98 13.88 -10.20 2.75
N ASP A 99 14.24 -11.48 2.86
CA ASP A 99 13.28 -12.57 2.79
C ASP A 99 12.67 -12.78 4.17
N LEU A 100 11.34 -12.65 4.27
CA LEU A 100 10.60 -12.68 5.52
C LEU A 100 9.51 -13.76 5.50
N ALA A 101 9.31 -14.41 6.64
CA ALA A 101 8.16 -15.26 6.92
C ALA A 101 7.01 -14.37 7.45
N LEU A 102 6.03 -14.08 6.58
CA LEU A 102 4.95 -13.11 6.85
C LEU A 102 3.59 -13.77 7.12
N GLU A 103 3.56 -15.10 7.16
CA GLU A 103 2.34 -15.87 7.39
C GLU A 103 1.72 -15.53 8.75
N GLY A 104 0.42 -15.21 8.75
CA GLY A 104 -0.34 -14.90 9.96
C GLY A 104 -0.12 -13.50 10.55
N LEU A 105 0.76 -12.68 9.98
CA LEU A 105 0.92 -11.29 10.41
C LEU A 105 -0.23 -10.41 9.88
N PRO A 106 -0.75 -9.47 10.71
CA PRO A 106 -1.74 -8.51 10.24
C PRO A 106 -1.14 -7.62 9.15
N ARG A 107 -1.97 -7.21 8.19
CA ARG A 107 -1.56 -6.38 7.06
C ARG A 107 -1.98 -4.94 7.24
N GLY A 108 -1.22 -4.05 6.62
CA GLY A 108 -1.42 -2.61 6.66
C GLY A 108 -0.71 -1.93 7.83
N LEU A 109 -0.72 -0.61 7.80
CA LEU A 109 -0.13 0.24 8.85
C LEU A 109 -1.00 0.26 10.12
N LEU A 110 -2.30 0.02 9.97
CA LEU A 110 -3.28 -0.05 11.05
C LEU A 110 -3.71 -1.49 11.36
N GLY A 111 -3.15 -2.48 10.65
CA GLY A 111 -3.42 -3.90 10.86
C GLY A 111 -4.77 -4.39 10.30
N ALA A 112 -5.41 -3.59 9.44
CA ALA A 112 -6.75 -3.83 8.90
C ALA A 112 -6.79 -3.95 7.37
N ASP A 113 -5.65 -3.94 6.68
CA ASP A 113 -5.60 -4.01 5.22
C ASP A 113 -6.03 -5.39 4.70
N VAL A 114 -7.15 -5.39 3.97
CA VAL A 114 -7.75 -6.57 3.34
C VAL A 114 -7.47 -6.67 1.84
N SER A 115 -6.76 -5.71 1.24
CA SER A 115 -6.51 -5.67 -0.21
C SER A 115 -5.67 -6.85 -0.70
N THR A 116 -6.06 -7.46 -1.81
CA THR A 116 -5.33 -8.58 -2.44
C THR A 116 -4.58 -8.17 -3.70
N ASP A 117 -5.03 -7.09 -4.34
CA ASP A 117 -4.69 -6.74 -5.73
C ASP A 117 -3.60 -5.65 -5.85
N SER A 118 -2.97 -5.30 -4.73
CA SER A 118 -2.08 -4.14 -4.61
C SER A 118 -0.81 -4.46 -3.82
N ALA A 119 0.00 -3.42 -3.59
CA ALA A 119 1.07 -3.49 -2.62
C ALA A 119 0.56 -3.99 -1.26
N ARG A 120 1.42 -4.68 -0.53
CA ARG A 120 1.14 -5.26 0.79
C ARG A 120 2.17 -4.75 1.79
N VAL A 121 1.69 -4.38 2.97
CA VAL A 121 2.50 -3.85 4.06
C VAL A 121 2.31 -4.70 5.31
N TRP A 122 3.39 -4.92 6.04
CA TRP A 122 3.39 -5.56 7.35
C TRP A 122 4.23 -4.75 8.32
N LEU A 123 3.74 -4.58 9.55
CA LEU A 123 4.56 -4.18 10.68
C LEU A 123 5.21 -5.43 11.27
N ILE A 124 6.54 -5.52 11.15
CA ILE A 124 7.31 -6.66 11.67
C ILE A 124 7.49 -6.53 13.18
N ASP A 125 7.68 -5.30 13.65
CA ASP A 125 7.75 -4.90 15.04
C ASP A 125 7.32 -3.43 15.17
N HIS A 126 7.55 -2.81 16.33
CA HIS A 126 7.16 -1.42 16.59
C HIS A 126 7.95 -0.36 15.79
N ALA A 127 9.05 -0.73 15.16
CA ALA A 127 9.96 0.18 14.47
C ALA A 127 10.32 -0.28 13.05
N THR A 128 9.81 -1.43 12.59
CA THR A 128 10.18 -2.03 11.31
C THR A 128 8.95 -2.34 10.48
N LEU A 129 8.96 -1.86 9.24
CA LEU A 129 7.94 -2.10 8.24
C LEU A 129 8.52 -2.89 7.07
N ALA A 130 7.77 -3.87 6.58
CA ALA A 130 8.04 -4.58 5.33
C ALA A 130 7.00 -4.19 4.28
N LEU A 131 7.47 -3.89 3.07
CA LEU A 131 6.65 -3.55 1.91
C LEU A 131 6.96 -4.54 0.78
N SER A 132 5.91 -5.19 0.29
CA SER A 132 5.94 -5.87 -1.00
C SER A 132 5.14 -5.07 -2.02
N ARG A 133 5.77 -4.79 -3.16
CA ARG A 133 5.10 -4.20 -4.34
C ARG A 133 4.76 -5.24 -5.40
N SER A 134 5.14 -6.50 -5.17
CA SER A 134 4.83 -7.58 -6.10
C SER A 134 3.33 -7.76 -6.14
N ARG A 135 2.73 -7.35 -7.26
CA ARG A 135 1.53 -8.02 -7.75
C ARG A 135 2.00 -9.42 -8.04
N GLU A 136 1.69 -10.35 -7.14
CA GLU A 136 1.64 -11.74 -7.56
C GLU A 136 0.63 -11.74 -8.72
N ALA A 137 1.14 -11.77 -9.95
CA ALA A 137 0.43 -12.48 -10.98
C ALA A 137 0.15 -13.83 -10.35
N ASP A 138 -1.11 -14.23 -10.34
CA ASP A 138 -1.54 -15.53 -9.88
C ASP A 138 -0.79 -16.57 -10.74
N ASP A 139 0.43 -16.95 -10.33
CA ASP A 139 1.19 -18.04 -10.90
C ASP A 139 0.52 -19.32 -10.40
N ALA A 140 -0.70 -19.53 -10.88
CA ALA A 140 -1.23 -20.86 -11.08
C ALA A 140 -0.36 -21.51 -12.18
N ILE A 141 0.83 -21.94 -11.79
CA ILE A 141 1.61 -22.89 -12.60
C ILE A 141 0.81 -24.18 -12.56
N ASP A 142 0.12 -24.43 -13.68
CA ASP A 142 -0.40 -25.72 -14.10
C ASP A 142 0.51 -26.85 -13.57
N GLY A 143 -0.05 -27.72 -12.74
CA GLY A 143 0.62 -28.93 -12.32
C GLY A 143 1.05 -29.74 -13.55
N PRO A 144 2.15 -30.50 -13.47
CA PRO A 144 2.67 -31.21 -14.63
C PRO A 144 1.61 -32.18 -15.17
N VAL A 145 1.30 -32.02 -16.47
CA VAL A 145 0.65 -33.05 -17.27
C VAL A 145 1.52 -34.29 -17.21
N HIS A 146 1.09 -35.29 -16.44
CA HIS A 146 1.61 -36.64 -16.56
C HIS A 146 0.79 -37.35 -17.63
N ASP A 147 1.26 -37.28 -18.87
CA ASP A 147 1.03 -38.33 -19.86
C ASP A 147 1.99 -39.49 -19.55
N GLY A 148 1.43 -40.70 -19.46
CA GLY A 148 2.14 -41.97 -19.24
C GLY A 148 1.18 -43.12 -18.99
#